data_AF-A0A7K1SXK4-F1
#
_entry.id   AF-A0A7K1SXK4-F1
#
_cell.length_a   1.000
_cell.length_b   1.000
_cell.length_c   1.000
_cell.angle_alpha   90.00
_cell.angle_beta   90.00
_cell.angle_gamma   90.00
#
_symmetry.space_group_name_H-M   'P 1'
#
loop_
_entity.id
_entity.type
_entity.pdbx_description
1 polymer ?
#
loop_
_entity_poly.entity_id
_entity_poly.type
_entity_poly.pdbx_seq_one_letter_code
_entity_poly.pdbx_strand_id
1 'polypeptide(L)' 'MYRKQYQISTDKDGNTVFLADNDYMINLAKRDFPEIEFHTTSEFTKN' A
#
# COMPACT_ATOMS: atom_id res chain seq x y z
N MET A 1 -2.25 -20.13 1.89
CA MET A 1 -2.36 -18.73 2.34
C MET A 1 -2.44 -17.84 1.11
N TYR A 2 -3.65 -17.55 0.62
CA TYR A 2 -3.91 -16.84 -0.64
C TYR A 2 -3.98 -15.31 -0.52
N ARG A 3 -3.65 -14.75 0.66
CA ARG A 3 -4.02 -13.38 1.01
C ARG A 3 -3.02 -12.30 0.54
N LYS A 4 -1.74 -12.66 0.37
CA LYS A 4 -0.67 -11.66 0.12
C LYS A 4 -0.66 -11.08 -1.31
N GLN A 5 -1.22 -11.78 -2.31
CA GLN A 5 -0.98 -11.41 -3.72
C GLN A 5 -2.02 -10.45 -4.32
N TYR A 6 -3.20 -10.30 -3.69
CA TYR A 6 -4.29 -9.46 -4.24
C TYR A 6 -4.29 -8.01 -3.77
N GLN A 7 -3.38 -7.63 -2.87
CA GLN A 7 -3.40 -6.32 -2.23
C GLN A 7 -2.35 -5.35 -2.79
N ILE A 8 -1.50 -5.79 -3.72
CA ILE A 8 -0.54 -4.91 -4.39
C ILE A 8 -1.04 -4.67 -5.81
N SER A 9 -1.16 -3.39 -6.17
CA SER A 9 -1.54 -2.96 -7.51
C SER A 9 -0.68 -1.78 -7.94
N THR A 10 -0.89 -1.33 -9.17
CA THR A 10 -0.33 -0.09 -9.70
C THR A 10 -1.44 0.95 -9.82
N ASP A 11 -1.18 2.20 -9.45
CA ASP A 11 -2.10 3.31 -9.71
C ASP A 11 -2.02 3.82 -11.16
N LYS A 12 -2.73 4.91 -11.49
CA LYS A 12 -2.76 5.49 -12.84
C LYS A 12 -1.44 6.11 -13.30
N ASP A 13 -0.54 6.41 -12.37
CA ASP A 13 0.73 7.09 -12.62
C ASP A 13 1.92 6.10 -12.53
N GLY A 14 1.65 4.82 -12.26
CA GLY A 14 2.67 3.77 -12.22
C GLY A 14 3.18 3.44 -10.82
N ASN A 15 2.63 4.04 -9.76
CA ASN A 15 3.11 3.82 -8.40
C ASN A 15 2.58 2.50 -7.84
N THR A 16 3.42 1.79 -7.09
CA THR A 16 3.01 0.61 -6.31
C THR A 16 2.11 1.05 -5.17
N VAL A 17 0.89 0.50 -5.12
CA VAL A 17 -0.10 0.80 -4.10
C VAL A 17 -0.54 -0.45 -3.36
N PHE A 18 -0.80 -0.30 -2.06
CA PHE A 18 -1.40 -1.33 -1.23
C PHE A 18 -2.90 -1.08 -1.03
N LEU A 19 -3.73 -1.97 -1.58
CA LEU A 19 -5.19 -1.92 -1.50
C LEU A 19 -5.67 -2.70 -0.26
N ALA A 20 -5.84 -1.99 0.85
CA ALA A 20 -6.38 -2.56 2.08
C ALA A 20 -7.92 -2.55 2.04
N ASP A 21 -8.55 -3.69 2.38
CA ASP A 21 -10.02 -3.78 2.48
C ASP A 21 -10.58 -2.92 3.63
N ASN A 22 -9.78 -2.67 4.68
CA ASN A 22 -10.15 -1.90 5.87
C ASN A 22 -8.91 -1.43 6.65
N ASP A 23 -9.15 -0.57 7.65
CA ASP A 23 -8.10 0.02 8.51
C ASP A 23 -7.30 -1.01 9.30
N TYR A 24 -7.92 -2.13 9.69
CA TYR A 24 -7.21 -3.18 10.42
C TYR A 24 -6.10 -3.80 9.56
N MET A 25 -6.36 -4.02 8.28
CA MET A 25 -5.40 -4.62 7.34
C MET A 25 -4.18 -3.72 7.10
N ILE A 26 -4.38 -2.41 6.89
CA ILE A 26 -3.25 -1.49 6.69
C ILE A 26 -2.41 -1.34 7.98
N ASN A 27 -3.03 -1.36 9.15
CA ASN A 27 -2.31 -1.31 10.43
C ASN A 27 -1.51 -2.59 10.69
N LEU A 28 -2.05 -3.76 10.30
CA LEU A 28 -1.31 -5.01 10.33
C LEU A 28 -0.09 -4.96 9.40
N ALA A 29 -0.25 -4.49 8.17
CA ALA A 29 0.84 -4.35 7.22
C ALA A 29 1.94 -3.40 7.72
N LYS A 30 1.59 -2.25 8.29
CA LYS A 30 2.54 -1.31 8.91
C LYS A 30 3.36 -1.94 10.03
N ARG A 31 2.74 -2.82 10.84
CA ARG A 31 3.42 -3.52 11.94
C ARG A 31 4.34 -4.62 11.43
N ASP A 32 3.90 -5.35 10.41
CA ASP A 32 4.64 -6.49 9.86
C ASP A 32 5.82 -6.03 8.96
N PHE A 33 5.74 -4.81 8.40
CA PHE A 33 6.77 -4.18 7.55
C PHE A 33 7.10 -2.77 8.04
N PRO A 34 7.70 -2.61 9.23
CA PRO A 34 7.98 -1.30 9.82
C PRO A 34 8.99 -0.46 9.02
N GLU A 35 9.75 -1.08 8.11
CA GLU A 35 10.68 -0.42 7.19
C GLU A 35 10.00 0.23 5.98
N ILE A 36 8.73 -0.07 5.72
CA ILE A 36 7.96 0.49 4.60
C ILE A 36 7.13 1.67 5.09
N GLU A 37 7.30 2.83 4.47
CA GLU A 37 6.45 3.99 4.69
C GLU A 37 5.20 3.92 3.79
N PHE A 38 4.02 4.06 4.39
CA PHE A 38 2.75 4.05 3.67
C PHE A 38 2.18 5.46 3.62
N HIS A 39 2.11 6.03 2.41
CA HIS A 39 1.50 7.33 2.15
C HIS A 39 0.01 7.17 1.80
N THR A 40 -0.85 8.04 2.35
CA THR A 40 -2.30 8.04 2.06
C THR A 40 -2.67 8.95 0.89
N THR A 41 -1.75 9.80 0.47
CA THR A 41 -1.85 10.65 -0.71
C THR A 41 -0.73 10.30 -1.66
N SER A 42 -1.02 10.29 -2.96
CA SER A 42 0.04 10.24 -3.96
C SER A 42 0.87 11.51 -3.80
N GLU A 43 2.14 11.37 -3.41
CA GLU A 43 3.09 12.45 -3.51
C GLU A 43 3.34 12.69 -5.00
N PHE A 44 2.61 13.63 -5.59
CA PHE A 44 2.89 14.07 -6.95
C PHE A 44 4.25 14.76 -6.92
N THR A 45 5.33 14.01 -7.14
CA THR A 45 6.57 14.60 -7.62
C THR A 45 6.23 15.15 -9.00
N LYS A 46 5.85 16.42 -9.06
CA LYS A 46 5.78 17.17 -10.31
C LYS A 46 7.19 17.13 -10.90
N ASN A 47 7.40 16.26 -11.87
CA ASN A 47 8.46 16.42 -12.86
C ASN A 47 7.98 17.39 -13.93
#